data_AF-A0A1F6KKT2-F1
#
_entry.id   AF-A0A1F6KKT2-F1
#
_cell.length_a   1.000
_cell.length_b   1.000
_cell.length_c   1.000
_cell.angle_alpha   90.00
_cell.angle_beta   90.00
_cell.angle_gamma   90.00
#
_symmetry.space_group_name_H-M   'P 1'
#
loop_
_entity.id
_entity.type
_entity.pdbx_description
1 polymer ?
#
loop_
_entity_poly.entity_id
_entity_poly.type
_entity_poly.pdbx_seq_one_letter_code
_entity_poly.pdbx_strand_id
1 'polypeptide(L)'
;MITQTDFRTGDNVKVYTKIREGEKTRTQIFQGTVLSIKGRGENKSFKVLKNVGDVQVERIWHVGNPNVDKVEVVGKMKQKVRRAKLNYLRA
;
A
#
# COMPACT_ATOMS: atom_id res chain seq x y z
N MET A 1 -9.12 -2.52 10.58
CA MET A 1 -9.38 -3.34 9.39
C MET A 1 -10.00 -2.46 8.33
N ILE A 2 -9.42 -2.41 7.14
CA ILE A 2 -10.01 -1.70 6.01
C ILE A 2 -10.93 -2.69 5.26
N THR A 3 -12.19 -2.30 5.04
CA THR A 3 -13.18 -3.15 4.36
C THR A 3 -13.32 -2.79 2.88
N GLN A 4 -12.90 -1.58 2.48
CA GLN A 4 -13.05 -1.09 1.11
C GLN A 4 -11.75 -0.44 0.59
N THR A 5 -11.49 -0.59 -0.70
CA THR A 5 -10.31 -0.07 -1.39
C THR A 5 -10.72 1.17 -2.20
N ASP A 6 -10.72 2.34 -1.59
CA ASP A 6 -11.08 3.60 -2.27
C ASP A 6 -9.93 4.18 -3.13
N PHE A 7 -8.81 3.45 -3.21
CA PHE A 7 -7.64 3.81 -4.00
C PHE A 7 -7.45 2.88 -5.20
N ARG A 8 -6.78 3.41 -6.22
CA ARG A 8 -6.49 2.72 -7.48
C ARG A 8 -4.99 2.53 -7.67
N THR A 9 -4.64 1.67 -8.61
CA THR A 9 -3.25 1.55 -9.08
C THR A 9 -2.73 2.93 -9.52
N GLY A 10 -1.54 3.31 -9.04
CA GLY A 10 -0.89 4.60 -9.27
C GLY A 10 -1.14 5.64 -8.19
N ASP A 11 -2.12 5.47 -7.31
CA ASP A 11 -2.33 6.41 -6.21
C ASP A 11 -1.20 6.31 -5.17
N ASN A 12 -0.88 7.45 -4.54
CA ASN A 12 0.01 7.52 -3.41
C ASN A 12 -0.80 7.34 -2.12
N VAL A 13 -0.43 6.32 -1.35
CA VAL A 13 -1.14 5.92 -0.13
C VAL A 13 -0.20 5.93 1.07
N LYS A 14 -0.76 6.26 2.24
CA LYS A 14 -0.17 6.02 3.56
C LYS A 14 -0.86 4.82 4.20
N VAL A 15 -0.10 3.77 4.42
CA VAL A 15 -0.56 2.56 5.11
C VAL A 15 -0.10 2.61 6.56
N TYR A 16 -1.05 2.65 7.49
CA TYR A 16 -0.80 2.65 8.92
C TYR A 16 -0.80 1.20 9.41
N THR A 17 0.37 0.68 9.78
CA THR A 17 0.54 -0.69 10.27
C THR A 17 0.90 -0.67 11.74
N LYS A 18 0.18 -1.44 12.56
CA LYS A 18 0.55 -1.70 13.95
C LYS A 18 1.64 -2.76 13.98
N ILE A 19 2.77 -2.44 14.57
CA ILE A 19 3.88 -3.35 14.80
C ILE A 19 4.02 -3.52 16.31
N ARG A 20 3.98 -4.77 16.77
CA ARG A 20 4.16 -5.13 18.17
C ARG A 20 5.61 -5.59 18.38
N GLU A 21 6.34 -4.86 19.20
CA GLU A 21 7.72 -5.17 19.61
C GLU A 21 7.67 -5.53 21.10
N GLY A 22 7.39 -6.81 21.39
CA GLY A 22 7.17 -7.31 22.76
C GLY A 22 5.87 -6.78 23.37
N GLU A 23 5.99 -5.99 24.45
CA GLU A 23 4.86 -5.35 25.11
C GLU A 23 4.43 -4.02 24.47
N LYS A 24 5.33 -3.35 23.74
CA LYS A 24 5.03 -2.05 23.15
C LYS A 24 4.48 -2.22 21.74
N THR A 25 3.40 -1.47 21.45
CA THR A 25 2.81 -1.40 20.10
C THR A 25 3.09 -0.02 19.52
N ARG A 26 3.69 0.02 18.33
CA ARG A 26 3.91 1.27 17.58
C ARG A 26 3.17 1.24 16.25
N THR A 27 2.68 2.40 15.82
CA THR A 27 2.09 2.56 14.49
C THR A 27 3.16 3.04 13.52
N GLN A 28 3.56 2.18 12.58
CA GLN A 28 4.46 2.55 11.50
C GLN A 28 3.67 3.00 10.27
N ILE A 29 4.07 4.13 9.69
CA ILE A 29 3.46 4.66 8.48
C ILE A 29 4.33 4.30 7.28
N PHE A 30 3.74 3.59 6.31
CA PHE A 30 4.37 3.31 5.03
C PHE A 30 3.70 4.15 3.94
N GLN A 31 4.40 5.18 3.47
CA GLN A 31 3.94 6.03 2.38
C GLN A 31 4.60 5.64 1.06
N GLY A 32 3.81 5.36 0.04
CA GLY A 32 4.33 5.02 -1.29
C GLY A 32 3.24 4.91 -2.36
N THR A 33 3.63 4.49 -3.55
CA THR A 33 2.75 4.38 -4.72
C THR A 33 2.18 2.96 -4.84
N VAL A 34 0.88 2.84 -5.09
CA VAL A 34 0.23 1.55 -5.33
C VAL A 34 0.62 1.01 -6.69
N LEU A 35 1.42 -0.05 -6.71
CA LEU A 35 1.94 -0.66 -7.92
C LEU A 35 0.91 -1.55 -8.63
N SER A 36 0.12 -2.26 -7.83
CA SER A 36 -0.89 -3.19 -8.31
C SER A 36 -1.86 -3.58 -7.21
N ILE A 37 -3.11 -3.84 -7.58
CA ILE A 37 -4.13 -4.45 -6.74
C ILE A 37 -4.49 -5.80 -7.37
N LYS A 38 -4.49 -6.87 -6.58
CA LYS A 38 -4.76 -8.25 -7.04
C LYS A 38 -5.74 -8.95 -6.12
N GLY A 39 -6.39 -10.00 -6.64
CA GLY A 39 -7.33 -10.83 -5.87
C GLY A 39 -8.75 -10.24 -5.80
N ARG A 40 -9.65 -11.00 -5.17
CA ARG A 40 -11.07 -10.68 -4.98
C ARG A 40 -11.48 -11.06 -3.55
N GLY A 41 -12.51 -10.40 -3.02
CA GLY A 41 -13.02 -10.67 -1.67
C GLY A 41 -11.92 -10.52 -0.60
N GLU A 42 -11.85 -11.48 0.31
CA GLU A 42 -10.89 -11.53 1.41
C GLU A 42 -9.44 -11.69 0.94
N ASN A 43 -9.23 -12.35 -0.21
CA ASN A 43 -7.91 -12.52 -0.83
C ASN A 43 -7.43 -11.28 -1.60
N LYS A 44 -8.17 -10.16 -1.53
CA LYS A 44 -7.76 -8.90 -2.14
C LYS A 44 -6.52 -8.36 -1.42
N SER A 45 -5.47 -8.10 -2.19
CA SER A 45 -4.21 -7.54 -1.71
C SER A 45 -3.75 -6.42 -2.63
N PHE A 46 -2.97 -5.51 -2.07
CA PHE A 46 -2.38 -4.40 -2.79
C PHE A 46 -0.89 -4.32 -2.48
N LYS A 47 -0.13 -3.90 -3.47
CA LYS A 47 1.32 -3.75 -3.40
C LYS A 47 1.65 -2.27 -3.45
N VAL A 48 2.46 -1.80 -2.50
CA VAL A 48 2.94 -0.42 -2.46
C VAL A 48 4.46 -0.42 -2.59
N LEU A 49 4.96 0.48 -3.43
CA LEU A 49 6.38 0.75 -3.65
C LEU A 49 6.75 2.07 -2.96
N LYS A 50 7.82 2.07 -2.18
CA LYS A 50 8.42 3.27 -1.58
C LYS A 50 9.91 3.29 -1.86
N ASN A 51 10.44 4.44 -2.23
CA ASN A 51 11.89 4.66 -2.30
C ASN A 51 12.40 5.08 -0.91
N VAL A 52 13.43 4.41 -0.42
CA VAL A 52 14.10 4.69 0.85
C VAL A 52 15.58 4.89 0.54
N GLY A 53 15.99 6.16 0.43
CA GLY A 53 17.28 6.50 -0.17
C GLY A 53 17.35 5.97 -1.60
N ASP A 54 18.41 5.21 -1.89
CA ASP A 54 18.64 4.60 -3.21
C ASP A 54 17.98 3.22 -3.37
N VAL A 55 17.30 2.72 -2.33
CA VAL A 55 16.69 1.38 -2.35
C VAL A 55 15.18 1.47 -2.53
N GLN A 56 14.66 0.69 -3.48
CA GLN A 56 13.23 0.50 -3.69
C GLN A 56 12.70 -0.59 -2.77
N VAL A 57 11.77 -0.24 -1.88
CA VAL A 57 11.13 -1.17 -0.94
C VAL A 57 9.69 -1.43 -1.39
N GLU A 58 9.40 -2.67 -1.74
CA GLU A 58 8.04 -3.14 -1.99
C GLU A 58 7.47 -3.83 -0.76
N ARG A 59 6.22 -3.52 -0.43
CA ARG A 59 5.47 -4.25 0.60
C ARG A 59 4.06 -4.54 0.12
N ILE A 60 3.54 -5.70 0.52
CA ILE A 60 2.22 -6.21 0.12
C ILE A 60 1.36 -6.34 1.37
N TRP A 61 0.12 -5.87 1.30
CA TRP A 61 -0.87 -6.06 2.35
C TRP A 61 -2.14 -6.67 1.78
N HIS A 62 -2.79 -7.47 2.60
CA HIS A 62 -4.16 -7.89 2.39
C HIS A 62 -5.11 -6.82 2.91
N VAL A 63 -6.24 -6.62 2.22
CA VAL A 63 -7.26 -5.64 2.61
C VAL A 63 -7.83 -5.99 4.00
N GLY A 64 -8.11 -7.27 4.27
CA GLY A 64 -8.61 -7.74 5.56
C GLY A 64 -7.56 -7.91 6.67
N ASN A 65 -6.33 -7.40 6.53
CA ASN A 65 -5.29 -7.62 7.52
C ASN A 65 -5.60 -6.87 8.85
N PRO A 66 -5.67 -7.55 10.01
CA PRO A 66 -5.94 -6.91 11.30
C PRO A 66 -4.85 -5.92 11.73
N ASN A 67 -3.62 -6.10 11.27
CA ASN A 67 -2.49 -5.23 11.61
C ASN A 67 -2.53 -3.89 10.86
N VAL A 68 -3.35 -3.78 9.81
CA VAL A 68 -3.56 -2.53 9.09
C VAL A 68 -4.70 -1.77 9.73
N ASP A 69 -4.36 -0.63 10.32
CA ASP A 69 -5.31 0.21 11.04
C ASP A 69 -6.17 1.00 10.06
N LYS A 70 -5.51 1.74 9.16
CA LYS A 70 -6.13 2.52 8.09
C LYS A 70 -5.20 2.70 6.89
N VAL A 71 -5.79 3.06 5.75
CA VAL A 71 -5.07 3.46 4.54
C VAL A 71 -5.63 4.79 4.08
N GLU A 72 -4.77 5.80 3.95
CA GLU A 72 -5.14 7.14 3.49
C GLU A 72 -4.55 7.42 2.12
N VAL A 73 -5.35 7.99 1.22
CA VAL A 73 -4.87 8.45 -0.10
C VAL A 73 -4.31 9.86 0.06
N VAL A 74 -3.01 10.00 -0.14
CA VAL A 74 -2.29 11.28 -0.01
C VAL A 74 -2.36 12.09 -1.30
N GLY A 75 -2.36 11.39 -2.44
CA GLY A 75 -2.38 12.04 -3.73
C GLY A 75 -2.70 11.05 -4.83
N LYS A 76 -3.42 11.55 -5.84
CA LYS A 76 -3.64 10.81 -7.09
C LYS A 76 -2.48 11.09 -8.02
N MET A 77 -2.09 10.10 -8.82
CA MET A 77 -1.11 10.34 -9.87
C MET A 77 -1.69 11.37 -10.85
N LYS A 78 -0.91 12.43 -11.17
CA LYS A 78 -1.35 13.45 -12.15
C LYS A 78 -1.65 12.86 -13.52
N GLN A 79 -1.01 11.73 -13.86
CA GLN A 79 -1.19 11.06 -15.14
C GLN A 79 -2.14 9.89 -15.02
N LYS A 80 -3.02 9.76 -16.03
CA LYS A 80 -3.92 8.62 -16.15
C LYS A 80 -3.12 7.36 -16.39
N VAL A 81 -3.01 6.55 -15.35
CA VAL A 81 -2.38 5.24 -15.40
C VAL A 81 -3.24 4.31 -16.25
N ARG A 82 -2.65 3.83 -17.34
CA ARG A 82 -3.35 2.98 -18.32
C ARG A 82 -3.18 1.48 -18.06
N ARG A 83 -2.26 1.10 -17.17
CA ARG A 83 -1.93 -0.29 -16.86
C ARG A 83 -2.43 -0.67 -15.46
N ALA A 84 -2.96 -1.88 -15.32
CA ALA A 84 -3.40 -2.41 -14.03
C ALA A 84 -2.22 -2.73 -13.08
N LYS A 85 -1.02 -2.97 -13.64
CA LYS A 85 0.23 -3.24 -12.90
C LYS A 85 1.34 -2.32 -13.42
N LEU A 86 1.98 -1.57 -12.53
CA LEU A 86 3.02 -0.58 -12.87
C LEU A 86 4.42 -1.15 -12.69
N ASN A 87 4.66 -2.36 -13.19
CA ASN A 87 5.96 -3.02 -13.02
C ASN A 87 7.13 -2.23 -13.64
N TYR A 88 6.86 -1.31 -14.58
CA TYR A 88 7.85 -0.43 -15.19
C TYR A 88 8.39 0.65 -14.23
N LEU A 89 7.80 0.81 -13.05
CA LEU A 89 8.34 1.68 -11.99
C LEU A 89 9.47 0.99 -11.20
N ARG A 90 9.62 -0.33 -11.36
CA ARG A 90 10.83 -1.05 -10.95
C ARG A 90 11.89 -0.67 -11.97
N ALA A 91 12.86 0.13 -11.54
CA ALA A 91 14.08 0.38 -12.29
C ALA A 91 15.11 -0.68 -11.90
#